data_AF-A0A7T6ZDV3-F1
#
_entry.id   AF-A0A7T6ZDV3-F1
#
_cell.length_a   1.000
_cell.length_b   1.000
_cell.length_c   1.000
_cell.angle_alpha   90.00
_cell.angle_beta   90.00
_cell.angle_gamma   90.00
#
_symmetry.space_group_name_H-M   'P 1'
#
loop_
_entity.id
_entity.type
_entity.pdbx_description
1 polymer ?
#
loop_
_entity_poly.entity_id
_entity_poly.type
_entity_poly.pdbx_seq_one_letter_code
_entity_poly.pdbx_strand_id
1 'polypeptide(L)'
;MPEPFKKDLPFDEFIYKLKKELEYHRNGETVYRQQTAKMALDVALTVRKVTPFLNPVKVKKTVDGYFPSHGNHRKNDVAKMLRVIARSIYLERTVPEEVNEYVNKKVKNKVVLK
;
A
#
# COMPACT_ATOMS: atom_id res chain seq x y z
N MET A 1 -14.28 20.74 4.67
CA MET A 1 -13.64 19.43 4.42
C MET A 1 -14.40 18.76 3.30
N PRO A 2 -13.76 18.28 2.21
CA PRO A 2 -14.49 17.45 1.27
C PRO A 2 -14.75 16.07 1.90
N GLU A 3 -16.01 15.80 2.28
CA GLU A 3 -16.61 14.46 2.12
C GLU A 3 -16.87 14.27 0.59
N PRO A 4 -17.09 13.07 0.00
CA PRO A 4 -16.99 11.67 0.45
C PRO A 4 -16.39 10.70 -0.63
N PHE A 5 -16.10 9.44 -0.31
CA PHE A 5 -16.21 8.34 -1.30
C PHE A 5 -16.97 7.18 -0.67
N LYS A 6 -18.22 6.98 -1.12
CA LYS A 6 -19.06 5.81 -0.80
C LYS A 6 -18.73 4.57 -1.62
N LYS A 7 -17.84 4.67 -2.61
CA LYS A 7 -17.32 3.50 -3.34
C LYS A 7 -16.03 3.05 -2.67
N ASP A 8 -16.08 1.86 -2.09
CA ASP A 8 -14.88 1.18 -1.63
C ASP A 8 -13.87 1.09 -2.78
N LEU A 9 -12.59 1.29 -2.47
CA LEU A 9 -11.52 1.06 -3.43
C LEU A 9 -11.52 -0.41 -3.87
N PRO A 10 -11.18 -0.69 -5.14
CA PRO A 10 -11.22 -2.04 -5.71
C PRO A 10 -10.33 -3.01 -4.93
N PHE A 11 -10.96 -3.98 -4.28
CA PHE A 11 -10.25 -4.97 -3.48
C PHE A 11 -9.33 -5.84 -4.35
N ASP A 12 -9.79 -6.26 -5.53
CA ASP A 12 -9.01 -7.14 -6.41
C ASP A 12 -7.73 -6.46 -6.91
N GLU A 13 -7.80 -5.17 -7.25
CA GLU A 13 -6.64 -4.37 -7.66
C GLU A 13 -5.63 -4.24 -6.50
N PHE A 14 -6.13 -4.07 -5.27
CA PHE A 14 -5.31 -4.02 -4.07
C PHE A 14 -4.58 -5.34 -3.81
N ILE A 15 -5.29 -6.47 -3.91
CA ILE A 15 -4.69 -7.80 -3.78
C ILE A 15 -3.69 -8.07 -4.91
N TYR A 16 -4.00 -7.66 -6.14
CA TYR A 16 -3.09 -7.80 -7.27
C TYR A 16 -1.77 -7.06 -7.04
N LYS A 17 -1.82 -5.79 -6.59
CA LYS A 17 -0.61 -5.02 -6.28
C LYS A 17 0.20 -5.62 -5.13
N LEU A 18 -0.46 -6.11 -4.07
CA LEU A 18 0.23 -6.82 -2.97
C LEU A 18 0.91 -8.12 -3.44
N LYS A 19 0.27 -8.90 -4.31
CA LYS A 19 0.86 -10.11 -4.90
C LYS A 19 2.08 -9.77 -5.76
N LYS A 20 2.02 -8.69 -6.56
CA LYS A 20 3.17 -8.20 -7.32
C LYS A 20 4.33 -7.79 -6.43
N GLU A 21 4.06 -7.10 -5.32
CA GLU A 21 5.11 -6.73 -4.35
C GLU A 21 5.77 -7.97 -3.73
N LEU A 22 4.97 -8.97 -3.37
CA LEU A 22 5.47 -10.26 -2.86
C LEU A 22 6.33 -10.99 -3.90
N GLU A 23 5.90 -11.04 -5.15
CA GLU A 23 6.64 -11.66 -6.25
C GLU A 23 7.95 -10.93 -6.53
N TYR A 24 7.92 -9.59 -6.55
CA TYR A 24 9.11 -8.77 -6.72
C TYR A 24 10.15 -9.06 -5.64
N HIS A 25 9.74 -9.16 -4.38
CA HIS A 25 10.65 -9.47 -3.28
C HIS A 25 11.18 -10.91 -3.30
N ARG A 26 10.45 -11.87 -3.88
CA ARG A 26 10.93 -13.26 -4.05
C ARG A 26 12.13 -13.33 -4.99
N ASN A 27 12.23 -12.42 -5.95
CA ASN A 27 13.23 -12.47 -7.02
C ASN A 27 14.51 -11.66 -6.74
N GLY A 28 14.62 -10.97 -5.58
CA GLY A 28 15.82 -10.16 -5.33
C GLY A 28 15.96 -9.48 -3.97
N GLU A 29 15.05 -9.70 -3.01
CA GLU A 29 15.12 -9.02 -1.71
C GLU A 29 15.28 -9.97 -0.52
N THR A 30 15.60 -9.38 0.64
CA THR A 30 15.85 -10.14 1.87
C THR A 30 14.61 -10.90 2.34
N VAL A 31 14.84 -12.02 3.03
CA VAL A 31 13.77 -12.84 3.67
C VAL A 31 12.85 -11.98 4.53
N TYR A 32 13.39 -10.95 5.18
CA TYR A 32 12.60 -9.98 5.95
C TYR A 32 11.53 -9.32 5.08
N ARG A 33 11.87 -8.79 3.91
CA ARG A 33 10.92 -8.05 3.07
C ARG A 33 9.87 -8.96 2.43
N GLN A 34 10.27 -10.18 2.04
CA GLN A 34 9.34 -11.21 1.59
C GLN A 34 8.31 -11.55 2.67
N GLN A 35 8.75 -11.74 3.91
CA GLN A 35 7.87 -11.98 5.06
C GLN A 35 6.92 -10.81 5.31
N THR A 36 7.40 -9.57 5.20
CA THR A 36 6.57 -8.36 5.36
C THR A 36 5.47 -8.31 4.29
N ALA A 37 5.80 -8.56 3.02
CA ALA A 37 4.81 -8.60 1.94
C ALA A 37 3.80 -9.73 2.12
N LYS A 38 4.25 -10.91 2.57
CA LYS A 38 3.35 -12.02 2.89
C LYS A 38 2.37 -11.64 4.00
N MET A 39 2.86 -11.08 5.11
CA MET A 39 2.02 -10.63 6.22
C MET A 39 1.03 -9.54 5.81
N ALA A 40 1.45 -8.61 4.95
CA ALA A 40 0.56 -7.58 4.40
C ALA A 40 -0.56 -8.20 3.56
N LEU A 41 -0.23 -9.17 2.70
CA LEU A 41 -1.22 -9.89 1.90
C LEU A 41 -2.22 -10.65 2.79
N ASP A 42 -1.75 -11.33 3.84
CA ASP A 42 -2.60 -12.09 4.76
C ASP A 42 -3.60 -11.17 5.50
N VAL A 43 -3.15 -10.02 5.99
CA VAL A 43 -4.03 -9.01 6.61
C VAL A 43 -5.06 -8.50 5.60
N ALA A 44 -4.64 -8.19 4.38
CA ALA A 44 -5.53 -7.69 3.33
C ALA A 44 -6.63 -8.72 2.98
N LEU A 45 -6.25 -9.99 2.81
CA LEU A 45 -7.16 -11.08 2.52
C LEU A 45 -8.18 -11.32 3.64
N THR A 46 -7.79 -11.06 4.90
CA THR A 46 -8.71 -11.23 6.01
C THR A 46 -9.64 -10.03 6.18
N VAL A 47 -9.14 -8.80 6.01
CA VAL A 47 -9.96 -7.58 6.16
C VAL A 47 -10.96 -7.41 5.01
N ARG A 48 -10.61 -7.89 3.79
CA ARG A 48 -11.45 -7.83 2.58
C ARG A 48 -11.98 -6.45 2.19
N LYS A 49 -11.36 -5.39 2.72
CA LYS A 49 -11.69 -3.99 2.44
C LYS A 49 -10.42 -3.15 2.40
N VAL A 50 -10.32 -2.25 1.42
CA VAL A 50 -9.13 -1.41 1.22
C VAL A 50 -9.20 -0.11 2.02
N THR A 51 -10.39 0.46 2.15
CA THR A 51 -10.66 1.76 2.80
C THR A 51 -10.06 1.90 4.22
N PRO A 52 -10.08 0.87 5.09
CA PRO A 52 -9.42 0.96 6.40
C PRO A 52 -7.92 1.25 6.34
N PHE A 53 -7.24 0.84 5.27
CA PHE A 53 -5.79 0.98 5.12
C PHE A 53 -5.35 2.39 4.71
N LEU A 54 -6.28 3.26 4.28
CA LEU A 54 -5.99 4.67 4.02
C LEU A 54 -5.73 5.45 5.32
N ASN A 55 -6.37 5.03 6.42
CA ASN A 55 -6.25 5.68 7.71
C ASN A 55 -5.08 5.09 8.52
N PRO A 56 -4.07 5.90 8.90
CA PRO A 56 -2.87 5.41 9.58
C PRO A 56 -3.15 4.79 10.96
N VAL A 57 -4.16 5.28 11.68
CA VAL A 57 -4.53 4.75 13.00
C VAL A 57 -5.25 3.41 12.84
N LYS A 58 -6.19 3.32 11.89
CA LYS A 58 -6.93 2.08 11.62
C LYS A 58 -6.01 0.98 11.13
N VAL A 59 -5.13 1.23 10.16
CA VAL A 59 -4.19 0.21 9.67
C VAL A 59 -3.27 -0.30 10.77
N LYS A 60 -2.74 0.60 11.62
CA LYS A 60 -1.88 0.20 12.72
C LYS A 60 -2.63 -0.69 13.71
N LYS A 61 -3.83 -0.26 14.15
CA LYS A 61 -4.67 -1.05 15.05
C LYS A 61 -5.02 -2.42 14.47
N THR A 62 -5.32 -2.49 13.17
CA THR A 62 -5.55 -3.76 12.48
C THR A 62 -4.31 -4.65 12.56
N VAL A 63 -3.14 -4.16 12.15
CA VAL A 63 -1.91 -4.96 12.13
C VAL A 63 -1.51 -5.40 13.55
N ASP A 64 -1.65 -4.52 14.54
CA ASP A 64 -1.39 -4.84 15.96
C ASP A 64 -2.30 -5.97 16.46
N GLY A 65 -3.57 -6.00 16.05
CA GLY A 65 -4.51 -7.05 16.41
C GLY A 65 -4.23 -8.40 15.75
N TYR A 66 -3.71 -8.40 14.52
CA TYR A 66 -3.39 -9.64 13.79
C TYR A 66 -2.06 -10.26 14.23
N PHE A 67 -1.10 -9.43 14.66
CA PHE A 67 0.25 -9.89 15.00
C PHE A 67 0.70 -9.42 16.39
N PRO A 68 -0.04 -9.73 17.47
CA PRO A 68 0.24 -9.17 18.80
C PRO A 68 1.64 -9.52 19.33
N SER A 69 2.17 -10.67 18.95
CA SER A 69 3.49 -11.18 19.36
C SER A 69 4.67 -10.70 18.51
N HIS A 70 4.42 -10.03 17.39
CA HIS A 70 5.50 -9.57 16.51
C HIS A 70 6.10 -8.23 16.96
N GLY A 71 7.39 -8.03 16.70
CA GLY A 71 8.09 -6.79 17.02
C GLY A 71 7.48 -5.56 16.34
N ASN A 72 7.50 -4.41 17.03
CA ASN A 72 6.90 -3.16 16.56
C ASN A 72 7.44 -2.70 15.19
N HIS A 73 8.72 -2.92 14.91
CA HIS A 73 9.31 -2.60 13.60
C HIS A 73 8.60 -3.37 12.47
N ARG A 74 8.42 -4.68 12.64
CA ARG A 74 7.74 -5.52 11.65
C ARG A 74 6.31 -5.07 11.41
N LYS A 75 5.56 -4.82 12.48
CA LYS A 75 4.17 -4.36 12.39
C LYS A 75 4.06 -3.01 11.68
N ASN A 76 4.98 -2.09 11.98
CA ASN A 76 5.04 -0.80 11.30
C ASN A 76 5.33 -0.94 9.80
N ASP A 77 6.23 -1.84 9.41
CA ASP A 77 6.54 -2.08 7.99
C ASP A 77 5.34 -2.68 7.24
N VAL A 78 4.65 -3.64 7.85
CA VAL A 78 3.40 -4.22 7.29
C VAL A 78 2.33 -3.14 7.12
N ALA A 79 2.11 -2.33 8.17
CA ALA A 79 1.13 -1.24 8.14
C ALA A 79 1.49 -0.19 7.08
N LYS A 80 2.77 0.14 6.93
CA LYS A 80 3.27 1.06 5.91
C LYS A 80 3.01 0.52 4.51
N MET A 81 3.32 -0.75 4.25
CA MET A 81 3.11 -1.38 2.94
C MET A 81 1.63 -1.36 2.53
N LEU A 82 0.74 -1.82 3.41
CA LEU A 82 -0.72 -1.76 3.20
C LEU A 82 -1.19 -0.34 2.85
N ARG A 83 -0.70 0.65 3.59
CA ARG A 83 -1.06 2.05 3.40
C ARG A 83 -0.52 2.64 2.10
N VAL A 84 0.73 2.32 1.73
CA VAL A 84 1.34 2.83 0.49
C VAL A 84 0.56 2.33 -0.72
N ILE A 85 0.26 1.03 -0.77
CA ILE A 85 -0.49 0.44 -1.90
C ILE A 85 -1.92 0.99 -1.95
N ALA A 86 -2.61 1.08 -0.80
CA ALA A 86 -3.96 1.65 -0.75
C ALA A 86 -3.97 3.12 -1.21
N ARG A 87 -2.96 3.91 -0.81
CA ARG A 87 -2.82 5.31 -1.24
C ARG A 87 -2.48 5.43 -2.73
N SER A 88 -1.67 4.54 -3.30
CA SER A 88 -1.40 4.52 -4.75
C SER A 88 -2.70 4.34 -5.53
N ILE A 89 -3.51 3.34 -5.19
CA ILE A 89 -4.81 3.10 -5.85
C ILE A 89 -5.75 4.30 -5.67
N TYR A 90 -5.77 4.89 -4.47
CA TYR A 90 -6.56 6.09 -4.21
C TYR A 90 -6.14 7.24 -5.11
N LEU A 91 -4.84 7.52 -5.21
CA LEU A 91 -4.32 8.64 -6.00
C LEU A 91 -4.53 8.41 -7.50
N GLU A 92 -4.29 7.20 -8.01
CA GLU A 92 -4.52 6.83 -9.41
C GLU A 92 -5.97 7.07 -9.86
N ARG A 93 -6.92 7.06 -8.92
CA ARG A 93 -8.36 7.26 -9.18
C ARG A 93 -8.89 8.65 -8.85
N THR A 94 -8.16 9.43 -8.05
CA THR A 94 -8.62 10.75 -7.57
C THR A 94 -7.83 11.92 -8.13
N VAL A 95 -6.63 11.66 -8.65
CA VAL A 95 -5.79 12.69 -9.25
C VAL A 95 -6.21 12.87 -10.72
N PRO A 96 -6.56 14.10 -11.15
CA PRO A 96 -6.79 14.40 -12.56
C PRO A 96 -5.58 14.03 -13.42
N GLU A 97 -5.83 13.52 -14.62
CA GLU A 97 -4.80 13.04 -15.54
C GLU A 97 -3.72 14.10 -15.84
N GLU A 98 -4.13 15.36 -15.95
CA GLU A 98 -3.25 16.53 -16.13
C GLU A 98 -2.19 16.68 -15.02
N VAL A 99 -2.56 16.39 -13.77
CA VAL A 99 -1.66 16.47 -12.62
C VAL A 99 -0.66 15.31 -12.63
N ASN A 100 -1.12 14.10 -13.01
CA ASN A 100 -0.25 12.95 -13.20
C ASN A 100 0.77 13.19 -14.31
N GLU A 101 0.36 13.76 -15.45
CA GLU A 101 1.26 14.13 -16.54
C GLU A 101 2.30 15.17 -16.12
N TYR A 102 1.89 16.20 -15.37
CA TYR A 102 2.81 17.23 -14.89
C TYR A 102 3.87 16.66 -13.93
N VAL A 103 3.46 15.81 -12.99
CA VAL A 103 4.39 15.13 -12.07
C VAL A 103 5.34 14.22 -12.84
N ASN A 104 4.83 13.44 -13.80
CA ASN A 104 5.65 12.55 -14.63
C ASN A 104 6.68 13.32 -15.46
N LYS A 105 6.31 14.48 -16.03
CA LYS A 105 7.25 15.37 -16.74
C LYS A 105 8.36 15.89 -15.82
N LYS A 106 8.04 16.29 -14.58
CA LYS A 106 9.04 16.76 -13.59
C LYS A 106 9.98 15.67 -13.09
N VAL A 107 9.48 14.45 -12.87
CA VAL A 107 10.31 13.31 -12.43
C VAL A 107 11.26 12.89 -13.56
N LYS A 108 10.79 12.80 -14.81
CA LYS A 108 11.65 12.53 -15.97
C LYS A 108 12.75 13.58 -16.13
N ASN A 109 12.44 14.86 -15.95
CA ASN A 109 13.44 15.94 -16.05
C ASN A 109 14.50 15.91 -14.93
N LYS A 110 14.21 15.30 -13.77
CA LYS A 110 15.21 15.09 -12.71
C LYS A 110 16.15 13.92 -13.00
N VAL A 111 15.73 12.92 -13.77
CA VAL A 111 16.55 11.75 -14.12
C VAL A 111 17.59 12.09 -15.19
N VAL A 112 17.35 13.12 -16.00
CA VAL A 112 18.26 13.56 -17.08
C VAL A 112 19.39 14.47 -16.58
N LEU A 113 19.36 14.91 -15.31
CA LEU A 113 20.47 15.61 -14.66
C LEU A 113 21.37 14.61 -13.93
N LYS A 114 22.14 13.83 -14.69
CA LYS A 114 23.35 13.14 -14.23
C LYS A 114 24.39 13.11 -15.34
#